data_AF-A0A418IBN3-F1
#
_entry.id   AF-A0A418IBN3-F1
#
_cell.length_a   1.000
_cell.length_b   1.000
_cell.length_c   1.000
_cell.angle_alpha   90.00
_cell.angle_beta   90.00
_cell.angle_gamma   90.00
#
_symmetry.space_group_name_H-M   'P 1'
#
loop_
_entity.id
_entity.type
_entity.pdbx_description
1 polymer ?
#
loop_
_entity_poly.entity_id
_entity_poly.type
_entity_poly.pdbx_seq_one_letter_code
_entity_poly.pdbx_strand_id
1 'polypeptide(L)'
;NKNRPFTFDESCDKLIIAVIDESQKGLFIFPKDVLAKKNIIANKDKKGKMAMRIYPSWEYNLNQTAFKTQKWQLNYFIDLTGNVDKVLLKNLLN
;
A
#
# COMPACT_ATOMS: atom_id res chain seq x y z
N ASN A 1 -7.52 -4.14 -26.22
CA ASN A 1 -7.89 -2.87 -25.54
C ASN A 1 -8.89 -3.11 -24.41
N LYS A 2 -8.53 -3.87 -23.38
CA LYS A 2 -9.34 -4.01 -22.15
C LYS A 2 -8.43 -3.78 -20.95
N ASN A 3 -8.86 -2.90 -20.04
CA ASN A 3 -8.11 -2.62 -18.82
C ASN A 3 -8.06 -3.88 -17.94
N ARG A 4 -6.91 -4.12 -17.34
CA ARG A 4 -6.67 -5.26 -16.45
C ARG A 4 -5.70 -4.88 -15.33
N PRO A 5 -5.73 -5.59 -14.20
CA PRO A 5 -4.67 -5.51 -13.19
C PRO A 5 -3.31 -5.91 -13.77
N PHE A 6 -2.24 -5.45 -13.12
CA PHE A 6 -0.90 -5.99 -13.32
C PHE A 6 -0.85 -7.47 -12.90
N THR A 7 -0.05 -8.27 -13.59
CA THR A 7 0.33 -9.61 -13.13
C THR A 7 1.54 -9.52 -12.20
N PHE A 8 1.86 -10.63 -11.52
CA PHE A 8 3.07 -10.71 -10.71
C PHE A 8 4.36 -10.42 -11.50
N ASP A 9 4.46 -10.95 -12.72
CA ASP A 9 5.66 -10.84 -13.56
C ASP A 9 5.81 -9.45 -14.22
N GLU A 10 4.71 -8.73 -14.38
CA GLU A 10 4.71 -7.37 -14.97
C GLU A 10 4.86 -6.26 -13.92
N SER A 11 4.63 -6.58 -12.64
CA SER A 11 4.73 -5.61 -11.55
C SER A 11 6.18 -5.32 -11.22
N CYS A 12 6.49 -4.05 -10.96
CA CYS A 12 7.72 -3.67 -10.26
C CYS A 12 7.81 -4.37 -8.89
N ASP A 13 9.03 -4.47 -8.34
CA ASP A 13 9.27 -5.13 -7.05
C ASP A 13 8.57 -4.44 -5.88
N LYS A 14 8.35 -3.13 -5.99
CA LYS A 14 7.66 -2.33 -4.98
C LYS A 14 6.68 -1.35 -5.66
N LEU A 15 5.52 -1.14 -5.03
CA LEU A 15 4.59 -0.07 -5.34
C LEU A 15 4.67 0.99 -4.24
N ILE A 16 5.03 2.23 -4.64
CA ILE A 16 5.09 3.37 -3.72
C ILE A 16 3.91 4.28 -3.99
N ILE A 17 3.15 4.61 -2.93
CA ILE A 17 2.00 5.52 -2.99
C ILE A 17 2.25 6.67 -2.03
N ALA A 18 2.33 7.89 -2.57
CA ALA A 18 2.39 9.11 -1.78
C ALA A 18 0.99 9.59 -1.43
N VAL A 19 0.80 9.96 -0.16
CA VAL A 19 -0.40 10.62 0.34
C VAL A 19 -0.01 12.00 0.81
N ILE A 20 -0.68 13.02 0.27
CA ILE A 20 -0.50 14.41 0.66
C ILE A 20 -1.90 14.95 0.93
N ASP A 21 -2.15 15.30 2.19
CA ASP A 21 -3.43 15.76 2.70
C ASP A 21 -3.18 16.97 3.61
N GLU A 22 -3.15 18.15 3.00
CA GLU A 22 -2.77 19.40 3.66
C GLU A 22 -1.41 19.33 4.37
N SER A 23 -1.41 19.31 5.71
CA SER A 23 -0.23 19.18 6.56
C SER A 23 0.23 17.73 6.73
N GLN A 24 -0.64 16.77 6.39
CA GLN A 24 -0.38 15.35 6.52
C GLN A 24 0.28 14.76 5.27
N LYS A 25 1.39 14.03 5.44
CA LYS A 25 2.18 13.47 4.34
C LYS A 25 2.71 12.11 4.72
N GLY A 26 2.72 11.19 3.77
CA GLY A 26 3.19 9.84 4.04
C GLY A 26 3.40 9.01 2.79
N LEU A 27 4.11 7.90 2.96
CA LEU A 27 4.36 6.94 1.90
C LEU A 27 3.89 5.56 2.32
N PHE A 28 3.19 4.89 1.43
CA PHE A 28 3.07 3.44 1.48
C PHE A 28 4.08 2.82 0.53
N ILE A 29 4.82 1.81 0.99
CA ILE A 29 5.82 1.11 0.20
C ILE A 29 5.51 -0.38 0.27
N PHE A 30 4.77 -0.89 -0.71
CA PHE A 30 4.32 -2.28 -0.74
C PHE A 30 5.24 -3.16 -1.60
N PRO A 31 5.87 -4.19 -1.02
CA PRO A 31 6.51 -5.25 -1.80
C PRO A 31 5.51 -6.01 -2.68
N LYS A 32 5.95 -6.46 -3.88
CA LYS A 32 5.06 -7.15 -4.84
C LYS A 32 4.44 -8.45 -4.30
N ASP A 33 5.17 -9.18 -3.45
CA ASP A 33 4.69 -10.39 -2.78
C ASP A 33 3.53 -10.07 -1.82
N VAL A 34 3.58 -8.93 -1.14
CA VAL A 34 2.49 -8.44 -0.29
C VAL A 34 1.28 -8.08 -1.15
N LEU A 35 1.49 -7.37 -2.27
CA LEU A 35 0.42 -7.05 -3.22
C LEU A 35 -0.25 -8.31 -3.77
N ALA A 36 0.53 -9.35 -4.10
CA ALA A 36 0.02 -10.63 -4.58
C ALA A 36 -0.77 -11.36 -3.49
N LYS A 37 -0.24 -11.43 -2.25
CA LYS A 37 -0.91 -12.04 -1.10
C LYS A 37 -2.23 -11.35 -0.76
N LYS A 38 -2.32 -10.04 -1.00
CA LYS A 38 -3.55 -9.23 -0.82
C LYS A 38 -4.46 -9.22 -2.07
N ASN A 39 -4.10 -9.96 -3.12
CA ASN A 39 -4.83 -10.06 -4.39
C ASN A 39 -5.04 -8.69 -5.06
N ILE A 40 -4.05 -7.81 -4.95
CA ILE A 40 -4.02 -6.51 -5.64
C ILE A 40 -3.46 -6.70 -7.04
N ILE A 41 -2.31 -7.36 -7.18
CA ILE A 41 -1.83 -7.84 -8.47
C ILE A 41 -2.32 -9.26 -8.71
N ALA A 42 -2.51 -9.62 -9.98
CA ALA A 42 -2.98 -10.94 -10.36
C ALA A 42 -1.90 -11.99 -10.08
N ASN A 43 -2.33 -13.12 -9.51
CA ASN A 43 -1.52 -14.33 -9.35
C ASN A 43 -2.18 -15.48 -10.10
N LYS A 44 -1.58 -16.68 -10.07
CA LYS A 44 -2.10 -17.85 -10.80
C LYS A 44 -3.53 -18.23 -10.41
N ASP A 45 -3.94 -17.90 -9.18
CA ASP A 45 -5.20 -18.37 -8.59
C ASP A 45 -6.31 -17.32 -8.58
N LYS A 46 -5.97 -16.03 -8.62
CA LYS A 46 -6.93 -14.93 -8.44
C LYS A 46 -6.69 -13.75 -9.37
N LYS A 47 -7.81 -13.25 -9.92
CA LYS A 47 -7.85 -11.96 -10.61
C LYS A 47 -7.48 -10.85 -9.65
N GLY A 48 -6.49 -10.03 -10.03
CA GLY A 48 -6.07 -8.86 -9.26
C GLY A 48 -7.13 -7.74 -9.26
N LYS A 49 -6.78 -6.61 -8.67
CA LYS A 49 -7.60 -5.40 -8.60
C LYS A 49 -6.99 -4.30 -9.46
N MET A 50 -7.83 -3.47 -10.05
CA MET A 50 -7.39 -2.27 -10.78
C MET A 50 -7.40 -1.02 -9.88
N ALA A 51 -8.05 -1.09 -8.72
CA ALA A 51 -8.14 -0.01 -7.77
C ALA A 51 -8.16 -0.56 -6.34
N MET A 52 -7.62 0.20 -5.41
CA MET A 52 -7.70 -0.05 -3.98
C MET A 52 -7.73 1.28 -3.23
N ARG A 53 -8.33 1.26 -2.04
CA ARG A 53 -8.24 2.37 -1.08
C ARG A 53 -7.04 2.15 -0.17
N ILE A 54 -6.43 3.25 0.23
CA ILE A 54 -5.32 3.29 1.17
C ILE A 54 -5.76 4.11 2.38
N TYR A 55 -5.34 3.71 3.57
CA TYR A 55 -5.72 4.35 4.82
C TYR A 55 -4.45 4.69 5.63
N PRO A 56 -3.95 5.93 5.56
CA PRO A 56 -2.88 6.45 6.43
C PRO A 56 -3.16 6.26 7.93
N SER A 57 -2.13 6.44 8.76
CA SER A 57 -2.24 6.35 10.23
C SER A 57 -3.24 7.35 10.82
N TRP A 58 -3.40 8.51 10.16
CA TRP A 58 -4.29 9.59 10.59
C TRP A 58 -5.75 9.43 10.12
N GLU A 59 -6.07 8.36 9.40
CA GLU A 59 -7.47 8.05 9.06
C GLU A 59 -8.16 7.35 10.23
N TYR A 60 -9.16 8.01 10.81
CA TYR A 60 -9.93 7.52 11.95
C TYR A 60 -11.39 7.22 11.57
N ASN A 61 -12.17 6.61 12.47
CA ASN A 61 -13.59 6.28 12.27
C ASN A 61 -13.90 5.36 11.08
N LEU A 62 -12.98 4.42 10.82
CA LEU A 62 -13.14 3.43 9.75
C LEU A 62 -14.16 2.36 10.11
N ASN A 63 -14.97 1.94 9.15
CA ASN A 63 -15.78 0.73 9.30
C ASN A 63 -14.90 -0.53 9.45
N GLN A 64 -15.48 -1.66 9.87
CA GLN A 64 -14.71 -2.88 10.17
C GLN A 64 -13.85 -3.38 9.00
N THR A 65 -14.32 -3.24 7.75
CA THR A 65 -13.58 -3.68 6.56
C THR A 65 -12.40 -2.75 6.25
N ALA A 66 -12.62 -1.44 6.33
CA ALA A 66 -11.59 -0.43 6.16
C ALA A 66 -10.53 -0.51 7.27
N PHE A 67 -10.95 -0.70 8.53
CA PHE A 67 -10.04 -0.89 9.66
C PHE A 67 -9.14 -2.12 9.49
N LYS A 68 -9.70 -3.27 9.07
CA LYS A 68 -8.89 -4.47 8.75
C LYS A 68 -7.92 -4.21 7.60
N THR A 69 -8.29 -3.36 6.65
CA THR A 69 -7.45 -2.98 5.52
C THR A 69 -6.31 -2.06 5.96
N GLN A 70 -6.62 -1.00 6.70
CA GLN A 70 -5.65 -0.10 7.31
C GLN A 70 -4.63 -0.88 8.14
N LYS A 71 -5.08 -1.79 9.00
CA LYS A 71 -4.19 -2.55 9.90
C LYS A 71 -3.03 -3.24 9.19
N TRP A 72 -3.25 -3.84 8.02
CA TRP A 72 -2.14 -4.46 7.28
C TRP A 72 -1.37 -3.45 6.43
N GLN A 73 -2.01 -2.37 5.97
CA GLN A 73 -1.36 -1.32 5.20
C GLN A 73 -0.34 -0.55 6.06
N LEU A 74 -0.65 -0.32 7.34
CA LEU A 74 0.23 0.41 8.27
C LEU A 74 1.58 -0.27 8.51
N ASN A 75 1.68 -1.59 8.29
CA ASN A 75 2.98 -2.29 8.33
C ASN A 75 3.94 -1.81 7.23
N TYR A 76 3.42 -1.12 6.22
CA TYR A 76 4.14 -0.63 5.04
C TYR A 76 4.03 0.89 4.90
N PHE A 77 3.61 1.58 5.96
CA PHE A 77 3.39 3.01 5.97
C PHE A 77 4.50 3.74 6.71
N ILE A 78 4.89 4.89 6.19
CA ILE A 78 5.73 5.85 6.90
C ILE A 78 5.08 7.23 6.90
N ASP A 79 4.94 7.77 8.10
CA ASP A 79 4.47 9.14 8.33
C ASP A 79 5.64 10.12 8.09
N LEU A 80 5.40 11.12 7.24
CA LEU A 80 6.35 12.15 6.84
C LEU A 80 5.96 13.55 7.35
N THR A 81 4.90 13.67 8.15
CA THR A 81 4.42 14.95 8.69
C THR A 81 5.35 15.52 9.75
N GLY A 82 6.04 14.66 10.48
CA GLY A 82 6.96 15.07 11.54
C GLY A 82 8.32 14.37 11.43
N ASN A 83 8.78 13.81 12.54
CA ASN A 83 10.03 13.07 12.59
C ASN A 83 9.90 11.77 11.81
N VAL A 84 10.63 11.68 10.70
CA VAL A 84 10.66 10.49 9.85
C VAL A 84 11.45 9.37 10.54
N ASP A 85 10.82 8.21 10.69
CA ASP A 85 11.52 6.99 11.09
C ASP A 85 12.41 6.49 9.93
N LYS A 86 13.67 6.93 9.93
CA LYS A 86 14.66 6.58 8.90
C LYS A 86 15.00 5.09 8.89
N VAL A 87 14.88 4.40 10.03
CA VAL A 87 15.17 2.96 10.13
C VAL A 87 14.06 2.19 9.42
N LEU A 88 12.79 2.51 9.74
CA LEU A 88 11.64 1.94 9.05
C LEU A 88 11.68 2.25 7.55
N LEU A 89 11.98 3.50 7.15
CA LEU A 89 12.09 3.87 5.74
C LEU A 89 13.10 2.98 5.00
N LYS A 90 14.29 2.83 5.58
CA LYS A 90 15.35 1.99 5.00
C LYS A 90 14.91 0.53 4.90
N ASN A 91 14.23 0.01 5.92
CA ASN A 91 13.72 -1.37 5.92
C ASN A 91 12.62 -1.59 4.87
N LEU A 92 11.78 -0.60 4.60
CA LEU A 92 10.73 -0.70 3.57
C LEU A 92 11.30 -0.56 2.14
N LEU A 93 12.41 0.16 1.97
CA LEU A 93 13.05 0.37 0.67
C LEU A 93 13.96 -0.78 0.24
N ASN A 94 14.63 -1.44 1.19
CA ASN A 94 15.46 -2.63 0.93
C ASN A 94 14.58 -3.85 0.70
#